data_AF-A0A091KSB6-F1
#
_entry.id   AF-A0A091KSB6-F1
#
_cell.length_a   1.000
_cell.length_b   1.000
_cell.length_c   1.000
_cell.angle_alpha   90.00
_cell.angle_beta   90.00
_cell.angle_gamma   90.00
#
_symmetry.space_group_name_H-M   'P 1'
#
loop_
_entity.id
_entity.type
_entity.pdbx_description
1 polymer ?
#
loop_
_entity_poly.entity_id
_entity_poly.type
_entity_poly.pdbx_seq_one_letter_code
_entity_poly.pdbx_strand_id
1 'polypeptide(L)' 'ARALSDSQQCRSNHGHCRRLCFHMERWEGSCSNGRLRCCR' A
#
# COMPACT_ATOMS: atom_id res chain seq x y z
N ALA A 1 -12.71 -16.83 -3.12
CA ALA A 1 -12.01 -15.83 -2.30
C ALA A 1 -11.92 -14.55 -3.11
N ARG A 2 -12.52 -13.45 -2.66
CA ARG A 2 -12.35 -12.13 -3.31
C ARG A 2 -10.86 -11.82 -3.21
N ALA A 3 -10.16 -11.76 -4.34
CA ALA A 3 -8.80 -11.28 -4.38
C ALA A 3 -8.83 -9.88 -3.79
N LEU A 4 -8.50 -9.76 -2.51
CA LEU A 4 -8.19 -8.47 -1.89
C LEU A 4 -7.09 -7.95 -2.76
N SER A 5 -7.42 -6.98 -3.62
CA SER A 5 -6.45 -6.32 -4.48
C SER A 5 -5.25 -6.04 -3.59
N ASP A 6 -4.05 -6.42 -4.01
CA ASP A 6 -2.83 -6.31 -3.20
C ASP A 6 -2.67 -4.91 -2.55
N SER A 7 -3.34 -3.90 -3.13
CA SER A 7 -3.60 -2.58 -2.56
C SER A 7 -4.28 -2.51 -1.19
N GLN A 8 -5.03 -3.53 -0.78
CA GLN A 8 -5.77 -3.63 0.49
C GLN A 8 -4.99 -4.39 1.58
N GLN A 9 -3.87 -5.05 1.25
CA GLN A 9 -3.04 -5.75 2.24
C GLN A 9 -2.07 -4.83 2.99
N CYS A 10 -1.82 -3.62 2.48
CA CYS A 10 -0.99 -2.62 3.17
C CYS A 10 -1.56 -2.34 4.58
N ARG A 11 -0.85 -2.86 5.60
CA ARG A 11 -1.21 -2.79 7.02
C ARG A 11 -2.66 -3.18 7.34
N SER A 12 -3.17 -4.26 6.75
CA SER A 12 -4.55 -4.72 7.01
C SER A 12 -5.59 -3.61 6.78
N ASN A 13 -5.58 -2.98 5.58
CA ASN A 13 -6.47 -1.87 5.20
C ASN A 13 -6.24 -0.51 5.90
N HIS A 14 -5.20 -0.35 6.73
CA HIS A 14 -4.86 0.94 7.36
C HIS A 14 -3.91 1.82 6.54
N GLY A 15 -3.44 1.35 5.39
CA GLY A 15 -2.64 2.13 4.47
C GLY A 15 -3.05 1.89 3.02
N HIS A 16 -2.55 2.75 2.14
CA HIS A 16 -2.84 2.70 0.72
C HIS A 16 -1.60 2.34 -0.08
N CYS A 17 -1.74 1.38 -1.00
CA CYS A 17 -0.69 1.10 -1.97
C CYS A 17 -0.77 2.08 -3.14
N ARG A 18 0.29 2.87 -3.29
CA ARG A 18 0.41 3.92 -4.30
C ARG A 18 1.79 3.82 -4.96
N ARG A 19 1.99 4.36 -6.17
CA ARG A 19 3.36 4.43 -6.73
C ARG A 19 4.24 5.39 -5.94
N LEU A 20 3.65 6.48 -5.46
CA LEU A 20 4.28 7.49 -4.63
C LEU A 20 3.34 7.80 -3.47
N CYS A 21 3.92 7.99 -2.28
CA CYS A 21 3.18 8.48 -1.12
C CYS A 21 2.95 9.98 -1.27
N PHE A 22 1.80 10.48 -0.81
CA PHE A 22 1.62 11.91 -0.71
C PHE A 22 2.60 12.50 0.31
N HIS A 23 2.87 13.80 0.21
CA HIS A 23 3.81 14.48 1.10
C HIS A 23 3.46 14.31 2.60
N MET A 24 2.17 14.18 2.91
CA MET A 24 1.64 13.97 4.26
C MET A 24 1.62 12.50 4.71
N GLU A 25 1.92 11.57 3.79
CA GLU A 25 1.95 10.13 4.10
C GLU A 25 3.39 9.66 4.33
N ARG A 26 3.54 8.77 5.31
CA ARG A 26 4.75 8.05 5.60
C ARG A 26 4.83 6.77 4.77
N TRP A 27 6.02 6.50 4.25
CA TRP A 27 6.34 5.22 3.63
C TRP A 27 6.51 4.16 4.71
N GLU A 28 5.71 3.09 4.63
CA GLU A 28 5.68 2.01 5.62
C GLU A 28 6.09 0.66 5.04
N GLY A 29 6.19 0.54 3.72
CA GLY A 29 6.61 -0.70 3.06
C GLY A 29 6.29 -0.72 1.57
N SER A 30 6.20 -1.91 1.01
CA SER A 30 5.96 -2.11 -0.42
C SER A 30 4.78 -3.03 -0.66
N CYS A 31 4.04 -2.78 -1.73
CA CYS A 31 2.96 -3.64 -2.20
C CYS A 31 3.26 -4.11 -3.63
N SER A 32 2.46 -5.05 -4.11
CA SER A 32 2.49 -5.61 -5.46
C SER A 32 3.87 -6.14 -5.78
N ASN A 33 4.41 -6.90 -4.82
CA ASN A 33 5.73 -7.49 -4.89
C ASN A 33 6.86 -6.44 -5.13
N GLY A 34 6.72 -5.23 -4.56
CA GLY A 34 7.70 -4.15 -4.69
C GLY A 34 7.35 -3.07 -5.73
N ARG A 35 6.29 -3.27 -6.52
CA ARG A 35 5.92 -2.33 -7.60
C ARG A 35 5.22 -1.07 -7.08
N LEU A 36 4.56 -1.17 -5.94
CA LEU A 36 3.89 -0.05 -5.27
C LEU A 36 4.49 0.14 -3.88
N ARG A 37 4.25 1.31 -3.32
CA ARG A 37 4.64 1.72 -1.98
C ARG A 37 3.41 1.69 -1.09
N CYS A 38 3.54 1.10 0.09
CA CYS A 38 2.56 1.15 1.16
C CYS A 38 2.73 2.50 1.88
N CYS A 39 1.72 3.35 1.79
CA CYS A 39 1.72 4.72 2.30
C CYS A 39 0.65 4.86 3.39
N ARG A 40 0.97 5.56 4.48
CA ARG A 40 0.06 5.84 5.60
C ARG A 40 0.10 7.31 6.00
#